data_AF-A0A925UF07-F1
#
_entry.id   AF-A0A925UF07-F1
#
_cell.length_a   1.000
_cell.length_b   1.000
_cell.length_c   1.000
_cell.angle_alpha   90.00
_cell.angle_beta   90.00
_cell.angle_gamma   90.00
#
_symmetry.space_group_name_H-M   'P 1'
#
loop_
_entity.id
_entity.type
_entity.pdbx_description
1 polymer ?
#
loop_
_entity_poly.entity_id
_entity_poly.type
_entity_poly.pdbx_seq_one_letter_code
_entity_poly.pdbx_strand_id
1 'polypeptide(L)'
;LADPRMNPFFKDADQKNLKSQLVAQFCEVSGGPCKHVGPDMKKAHAGFDITKSNFNALVEVLQQSMDTQGIAFGTQNRLLAQLAPMHRQIINTP
;
A
#
# COMPACT_ATOMS: atom_id res chain seq x y z
N LEU A 1 -2.35 11.36 -3.84
CA LEU A 1 -2.21 12.57 -4.69
C LEU A 1 -1.94 13.84 -3.88
N ALA A 2 -2.61 14.06 -2.73
CA ALA A 2 -2.38 15.22 -1.89
C ALA A 2 -1.01 15.21 -1.17
N ASP A 3 -0.50 14.03 -0.78
CA ASP A 3 0.86 13.93 -0.22
C ASP A 3 1.90 14.13 -1.35
N PRO A 4 2.76 15.16 -1.27
CA PRO A 4 3.73 15.49 -2.32
C PRO A 4 4.83 14.44 -2.46
N ARG A 5 5.14 13.66 -1.41
CA ARG A 5 6.12 12.57 -1.45
C ARG A 5 5.60 11.42 -2.29
N MET A 6 4.29 11.16 -2.23
CA MET A 6 3.65 10.05 -2.94
C MET A 6 3.10 10.43 -4.32
N ASN A 7 2.79 11.71 -4.56
CA ASN A 7 2.22 12.17 -5.83
C ASN A 7 2.96 11.64 -7.08
N PRO A 8 4.31 11.67 -7.17
CA PRO A 8 5.03 11.19 -8.35
C PRO A 8 4.77 9.73 -8.71
N PHE A 9 4.48 8.86 -7.73
CA PHE A 9 4.22 7.44 -7.95
C PHE A 9 2.81 7.16 -8.47
N PHE A 10 1.86 8.06 -8.19
CA PHE A 10 0.44 7.78 -8.39
C PHE A 10 -0.25 8.71 -9.37
N LYS A 11 0.35 9.85 -9.77
CA LYS A 11 -0.29 10.86 -10.63
C LYS A 11 -0.78 10.31 -11.98
N ASP A 12 -0.03 9.36 -12.55
CA ASP A 12 -0.32 8.78 -13.87
C ASP A 12 -0.99 7.39 -13.77
N ALA A 13 -1.25 6.92 -12.53
CA ALA A 13 -1.90 5.62 -12.33
C ALA A 13 -3.40 5.70 -12.65
N ASP A 14 -3.95 4.62 -13.20
CA ASP A 14 -5.40 4.43 -13.26
C ASP A 14 -5.94 4.30 -11.83
N GLN A 15 -6.50 5.41 -11.31
CA GLN A 15 -6.97 5.50 -9.93
C GLN A 15 -8.11 4.53 -9.63
N LYS A 16 -8.96 4.19 -10.62
CA LYS A 16 -10.08 3.27 -10.42
C LYS A 16 -9.54 1.85 -10.27
N ASN A 17 -8.64 1.44 -11.16
CA ASN A 17 -8.00 0.14 -11.07
C ASN A 17 -7.17 0.03 -9.79
N LEU A 18 -6.34 1.03 -9.47
CA LEU A 18 -5.53 1.05 -8.26
C LEU A 18 -6.38 0.88 -7.00
N LYS A 19 -7.50 1.62 -6.89
CA LYS A 19 -8.42 1.47 -5.76
C LYS A 19 -8.99 0.06 -5.66
N SER A 20 -9.43 -0.50 -6.79
CA SER A 20 -9.95 -1.88 -6.84
C SER A 20 -8.91 -2.90 -6.34
N GLN A 21 -7.66 -2.75 -6.80
CA GLN A 21 -6.55 -3.62 -6.42
C GLN A 21 -6.20 -3.51 -4.93
N LEU A 22 -6.17 -2.29 -4.37
CA LEU A 22 -5.94 -2.06 -2.94
C LEU A 22 -7.05 -2.65 -2.06
N VAL A 23 -8.32 -2.50 -2.47
CA VAL A 23 -9.46 -3.10 -1.75
C VAL A 23 -9.36 -4.63 -1.75
N ALA A 24 -9.09 -5.24 -2.91
CA ALA A 24 -8.91 -6.68 -3.01
C ALA A 24 -7.74 -7.18 -2.15
N GLN A 25 -6.60 -6.46 -2.20
CA GLN A 25 -5.42 -6.75 -1.39
C GLN A 25 -5.77 -6.73 0.09
N PHE A 26 -6.32 -5.61 0.61
CA PHE A 26 -6.66 -5.47 2.02
C PHE A 26 -7.68 -6.51 2.49
N CYS A 27 -8.68 -6.81 1.66
CA CYS A 27 -9.63 -7.87 1.95
C CYS A 27 -8.95 -9.23 2.10
N GLU A 28 -8.08 -9.62 1.15
CA GLU A 28 -7.38 -10.90 1.18
C GLU A 28 -6.42 -11.02 2.36
N VAL A 29 -5.52 -10.04 2.59
CA VAL A 29 -4.57 -10.13 3.74
C VAL A 29 -5.30 -10.13 5.08
N SER A 30 -6.47 -9.48 5.18
CA SER A 30 -7.28 -9.51 6.39
C SER A 30 -8.06 -10.81 6.59
N GLY A 31 -7.91 -11.80 5.69
CA GLY A 31 -8.60 -13.10 5.75
C GLY A 31 -10.02 -13.09 5.17
N GLY A 32 -10.37 -12.06 4.41
CA GLY A 32 -11.64 -11.97 3.68
C GLY A 32 -11.69 -12.90 2.47
N PRO A 33 -12.88 -13.06 1.85
CA PRO A 33 -13.07 -13.99 0.73
C PRO A 33 -12.54 -13.48 -0.62
N CYS A 34 -12.04 -12.24 -0.68
CA CYS A 34 -11.50 -11.66 -1.90
C CYS A 34 -10.17 -12.30 -2.27
N LYS A 35 -9.83 -12.25 -3.56
CA LYS A 35 -8.51 -12.60 -4.06
C LYS A 35 -7.93 -11.40 -4.80
N HIS A 36 -6.71 -11.01 -4.45
CA HIS A 36 -5.93 -10.11 -5.26
C HIS A 36 -5.54 -10.84 -6.54
N VAL A 37 -5.99 -10.33 -7.69
CA VAL A 37 -5.68 -10.88 -9.00
C VAL A 37 -4.83 -9.86 -9.74
N GLY A 38 -3.57 -10.23 -9.97
CA GLY A 38 -2.60 -9.32 -10.56
C GLY A 38 -1.17 -9.84 -10.47
N PRO A 39 -0.19 -9.03 -10.89
CA PRO A 39 1.21 -9.30 -10.62
C PRO A 39 1.47 -9.37 -9.11
N ASP A 40 2.45 -10.18 -8.71
CA ASP A 40 2.95 -10.11 -7.34
C ASP A 40 3.54 -8.72 -7.02
N MET A 41 3.76 -8.43 -5.73
CA MET A 41 4.23 -7.10 -5.32
C MET A 41 5.57 -6.73 -5.94
N LYS A 42 6.47 -7.70 -6.19
CA LYS A 42 7.76 -7.41 -6.82
C LYS A 42 7.56 -6.95 -8.25
N LYS A 43 6.75 -7.68 -9.04
CA LYS A 43 6.47 -7.35 -10.43
C LYS A 43 5.62 -6.09 -10.57
N ALA A 44 4.66 -5.88 -9.68
CA ALA A 44 3.80 -4.69 -9.67
C ALA A 44 4.60 -3.39 -9.47
N HIS A 45 5.69 -3.45 -8.69
CA HIS A 45 6.48 -2.29 -8.30
C HIS A 45 7.85 -2.18 -9.00
N ALA A 46 8.21 -3.14 -9.86
CA ALA A 46 9.52 -3.21 -10.51
C ALA A 46 9.85 -2.02 -11.42
N GLY A 47 8.85 -1.25 -11.88
CA GLY A 47 9.04 -0.09 -12.75
C GLY A 47 9.33 1.24 -12.02
N PHE A 48 9.48 1.22 -10.70
CA PHE A 48 9.70 2.42 -9.88
C PHE A 48 10.98 2.29 -9.06
N ASP A 49 11.64 3.42 -8.81
CA ASP A 49 12.75 3.49 -7.84
C ASP A 49 12.19 3.74 -6.43
N ILE A 50 11.96 2.66 -5.68
CA ILE A 50 11.35 2.72 -4.35
C ILE A 50 12.41 2.50 -3.29
N THR A 51 12.74 3.58 -2.60
CA THR A 51 13.58 3.58 -1.40
C THR A 51 12.78 3.21 -0.15
N LYS A 52 13.48 2.87 0.93
CA LYS A 52 12.87 2.69 2.26
C LYS A 52 12.08 3.92 2.72
N SER A 53 12.56 5.13 2.42
CA SER A 53 11.87 6.37 2.79
C SER A 53 10.53 6.50 2.06
N ASN A 54 10.48 6.14 0.78
CA ASN A 54 9.24 6.17 -0.01
C ASN A 54 8.22 5.17 0.54
N PHE A 55 8.66 3.95 0.86
CA PHE A 55 7.81 2.93 1.46
C PHE A 55 7.23 3.39 2.80
N ASN A 56 8.06 3.94 3.68
CA ASN A 56 7.62 4.44 4.98
C ASN A 56 6.65 5.62 4.85
N ALA A 57 6.87 6.54 3.90
CA ALA A 57 5.94 7.62 3.62
C ALA A 57 4.55 7.09 3.19
N LEU A 58 4.50 6.01 2.40
CA LEU A 58 3.22 5.38 2.05
C LEU A 58 2.53 4.76 3.26
N VAL A 59 3.29 4.13 4.16
CA VAL A 59 2.76 3.57 5.42
C VAL A 59 2.16 4.69 6.30
N GLU A 60 2.85 5.82 6.42
CA GLU A 60 2.34 7.00 7.13
C GLU A 60 1.03 7.53 6.53
N VAL A 61 0.95 7.63 5.19
CA VAL A 61 -0.29 8.05 4.51
C VAL A 61 -1.45 7.08 4.79
N LEU A 62 -1.17 5.77 4.81
CA LEU A 62 -2.16 4.77 5.16
C LEU A 62 -2.63 4.90 6.62
N GLN A 63 -1.71 5.09 7.57
CA GLN A 63 -2.04 5.33 8.98
C GLN A 63 -2.91 6.58 9.16
N GLN A 64 -2.50 7.71 8.58
CA GLN A 64 -3.27 8.96 8.63
C GLN A 64 -4.68 8.80 8.03
N SER A 65 -4.79 8.03 6.95
CA SER A 65 -6.09 7.72 6.33
C SER A 65 -6.98 6.91 7.29
N MET A 66 -6.44 5.90 7.96
CA MET A 66 -7.18 5.11 8.94
C MET A 66 -7.56 5.93 10.19
N ASP A 67 -6.67 6.78 10.68
CA ASP A 67 -6.92 7.73 11.77
C ASP A 67 -8.09 8.66 11.42
N THR A 68 -8.10 9.21 10.21
CA THR A 68 -9.17 10.09 9.72
C THR A 68 -10.52 9.38 9.66
N GLN A 69 -10.52 8.06 9.43
CA GLN A 69 -11.73 7.22 9.45
C GLN A 69 -12.09 6.72 10.86
N GLY A 70 -11.36 7.11 11.91
CA GLY A 70 -11.64 6.72 13.29
C GLY A 70 -11.34 5.25 13.58
N ILE A 71 -10.49 4.59 12.79
CA ILE A 71 -10.10 3.20 13.04
C ILE A 71 -9.16 3.17 14.25
N ALA A 72 -9.48 2.36 15.27
CA ALA A 72 -8.65 2.25 16.46
C ALA A 72 -7.20 1.85 16.12
N PHE A 73 -6.21 2.51 16.75
CA PHE A 73 -4.78 2.28 16.51
C PHE A 73 -4.35 0.81 16.58
N GLY A 74 -4.90 0.04 17.52
CA GLY A 74 -4.64 -1.40 17.60
C GLY A 74 -5.10 -2.17 16.34
N THR A 75 -6.21 -1.77 15.72
CA THR A 75 -6.71 -2.35 14.46
C THR A 75 -5.82 -1.95 13.28
N GLN A 76 -5.38 -0.70 13.24
CA GLN A 76 -4.43 -0.23 12.23
C GLN A 76 -3.15 -1.06 12.23
N ASN A 77 -2.55 -1.26 13.41
CA ASN A 77 -1.31 -2.00 13.56
C ASN A 77 -1.46 -3.48 13.18
N ARG A 78 -2.63 -4.10 13.40
CA ARG A 78 -2.90 -5.47 12.92
C ARG A 78 -2.84 -5.55 11.40
N LEU A 79 -3.49 -4.63 10.69
CA LEU A 79 -3.44 -4.59 9.22
C LEU A 79 -2.00 -4.33 8.72
N LEU A 80 -1.32 -3.35 9.31
CA LEU A 80 0.05 -3.00 8.92
C LEU A 80 1.02 -4.17 9.14
N ALA A 81 0.86 -4.93 10.22
CA ALA A 81 1.69 -6.11 10.48
C ALA A 81 1.51 -7.19 9.39
N GLN A 82 0.31 -7.35 8.85
CA GLN A 82 0.05 -8.29 7.75
C GLN A 82 0.64 -7.81 6.42
N LEU A 83 0.71 -6.49 6.20
CA LEU A 83 1.31 -5.89 5.01
C LEU A 83 2.84 -5.82 5.07
N ALA A 84 3.42 -5.75 6.28
CA ALA A 84 4.85 -5.55 6.50
C ALA A 84 5.79 -6.50 5.73
N PRO A 85 5.49 -7.80 5.53
CA PRO A 85 6.35 -8.69 4.74
C PRO A 85 6.60 -8.24 3.30
N MET A 86 5.66 -7.48 2.71
CA MET A 86 5.76 -6.96 1.34
C MET A 86 6.89 -5.93 1.18
N HIS A 87 7.39 -5.35 2.27
CA HIS A 87 8.56 -4.46 2.29
C HIS A 87 9.73 -5.04 1.47
N ARG A 88 10.00 -6.34 1.61
CA ARG A 88 11.12 -7.02 0.93
C ARG A 88 10.91 -7.21 -0.58
N GLN A 89 9.67 -7.11 -1.04
CA GLN A 89 9.30 -7.27 -2.44
C GLN A 89 9.22 -5.91 -3.17
N ILE A 90 8.90 -4.85 -2.43
CA ILE A 90 8.60 -3.52 -2.99
C ILE A 90 9.83 -2.61 -3.02
N ILE A 91 10.66 -2.61 -1.97
CA ILE A 91 11.86 -1.77 -1.94
C ILE A 91 12.93 -2.41 -2.84
N ASN A 92 13.39 -1.65 -3.83
CA ASN A 92 14.37 -2.07 -4.83
C ASN A 92 15.52 -1.09 -5.01
N THR A 93 15.44 0.09 -4.38
CA THR A 93 16.52 1.08 -4.34
C THR A 93 17.09 1.16 -2.92
N PRO A 94 18.43 1.18 -2.76
CA PRO A 94 19.09 1.37 -1.45
C PRO A 94 18.64 2.62 -0.68
#